data_AF-A0A7C2S183-F1
#
_entry.id   AF-A0A7C2S183-F1
#
_cell.length_a   1.000
_cell.length_b   1.000
_cell.length_c   1.000
_cell.angle_alpha   90.00
_cell.angle_beta   90.00
_cell.angle_gamma   90.00
#
_symmetry.space_group_name_H-M   'P 1'
#
loop_
_entity.id
_entity.type
_entity.pdbx_description
1 polymer ?
#
loop_
_entity_poly.entity_id
_entity_poly.type
_entity_poly.pdbx_seq_one_letter_code
_entity_poly.pdbx_strand_id
1 'polypeptide(L)'
;ERPFSNEYWNNKKEGIYVDIVSGEPLFSSLDKYDSGTGWPSFTQPLEPENVVEKEDTSLFMVRTEVRSKHADSHLGHVFDDGPEPTGLRYCINSASLRFIPKEDLEKEGYGEYKKLFEK
;
A
#
# COMPACT_ATOMS: atom_id res chain seq x y z
N GLU A 1 8.47 -5.04 9.84
CA GLU A 1 7.75 -6.16 10.49
C GLU A 1 8.32 -7.53 10.06
N ARG A 2 7.82 -8.67 10.60
CA ARG A 2 8.29 -10.01 10.18
C ARG A 2 7.59 -10.44 8.87
N PRO A 3 8.34 -10.99 7.89
CA PRO A 3 7.73 -11.51 6.66
C PRO A 3 6.81 -12.70 6.98
N PHE A 4 5.71 -12.83 6.21
CA PHE A 4 4.68 -13.89 6.33
C PHE A 4 3.97 -13.97 7.70
N SER A 5 4.25 -13.04 8.61
CA SER A 5 3.67 -12.97 9.95
C SER A 5 3.19 -11.55 10.21
N ASN A 6 2.36 -11.07 9.30
CA ASN A 6 1.70 -9.76 9.35
C ASN A 6 0.24 -9.90 8.89
N GLU A 7 -0.57 -8.87 9.12
CA GLU A 7 -2.03 -8.98 8.94
C GLU A 7 -2.45 -9.02 7.46
N TYR A 8 -1.70 -8.36 6.57
CA TYR A 8 -2.18 -8.08 5.22
C TYR A 8 -1.41 -8.76 4.09
N TRP A 9 -0.33 -9.50 4.34
CA TRP A 9 0.41 -10.18 3.24
C TRP A 9 -0.51 -11.05 2.39
N ASN A 10 -1.40 -11.86 3.01
CA ASN A 10 -2.32 -12.75 2.31
C ASN A 10 -3.77 -12.23 2.23
N ASN A 11 -4.03 -10.97 2.58
CA ASN A 11 -5.37 -10.41 2.45
C ASN A 11 -5.77 -10.31 0.96
N LYS A 12 -6.95 -10.85 0.64
CA LYS A 12 -7.55 -10.90 -0.71
C LYS A 12 -8.94 -10.27 -0.77
N LYS A 13 -9.40 -9.64 0.31
CA LYS A 13 -10.71 -8.97 0.33
C LYS A 13 -10.68 -7.71 -0.54
N GLU A 14 -11.80 -7.40 -1.15
CA GLU A 14 -11.99 -6.12 -1.86
C GLU A 14 -12.05 -4.98 -0.85
N GLY A 15 -11.29 -3.91 -1.10
CA GLY A 15 -11.24 -2.74 -0.24
C GLY A 15 -9.99 -1.89 -0.48
N ILE A 16 -9.80 -0.88 0.36
CA ILE A 16 -8.64 0.01 0.29
C ILE A 16 -7.79 -0.12 1.55
N TYR A 17 -6.52 0.24 1.43
CA TYR A 17 -5.57 0.37 2.51
C TYR A 17 -5.31 1.85 2.73
N VAL A 18 -5.58 2.32 3.93
CA VAL A 18 -5.35 3.71 4.35
C VAL A 18 -4.17 3.76 5.33
N ASP A 19 -3.57 4.94 5.47
CA ASP A 19 -2.59 5.15 6.55
C ASP A 19 -3.26 4.93 7.91
N ILE A 20 -2.62 4.15 8.78
CA ILE A 20 -3.11 3.88 10.14
C ILE A 20 -3.16 5.14 11.02
N VAL A 21 -2.35 6.17 10.70
CA VAL A 21 -2.21 7.42 11.46
C VAL A 21 -3.16 8.50 10.95
N SER A 22 -3.09 8.86 9.67
CA SER A 22 -3.89 9.96 9.08
C SER A 22 -5.24 9.50 8.52
N GLY A 23 -5.37 8.22 8.17
CA GLY A 23 -6.51 7.72 7.40
C GLY A 23 -6.48 8.12 5.93
N GLU A 24 -5.38 8.68 5.40
CA GLU A 24 -5.30 9.02 3.98
C GLU A 24 -5.31 7.74 3.10
N PRO A 25 -6.02 7.72 1.97
CA PRO A 25 -6.04 6.56 1.08
C PRO A 25 -4.69 6.33 0.42
N LEU A 26 -4.11 5.14 0.59
CA LEU A 26 -2.77 4.81 0.10
C LEU A 26 -2.78 3.80 -1.05
N PHE A 27 -3.48 2.67 -0.88
CA PHE A 27 -3.46 1.58 -1.86
C PHE A 27 -4.83 0.91 -2.03
N SER A 28 -5.06 0.29 -3.18
CA SER A 28 -6.26 -0.52 -3.46
C SER A 28 -5.94 -2.00 -3.45
N SER A 29 -6.90 -2.84 -3.04
CA SER A 29 -6.79 -4.29 -3.20
C SER A 29 -6.76 -4.73 -4.66
N LEU A 30 -7.21 -3.89 -5.61
CA LEU A 30 -7.16 -4.19 -7.06
C LEU A 30 -5.73 -4.18 -7.60
N ASP A 31 -4.87 -3.36 -7.00
CA ASP A 31 -3.46 -3.22 -7.37
C ASP A 31 -2.56 -4.08 -6.48
N LYS A 32 -3.15 -4.80 -5.51
CA LYS A 32 -2.43 -5.74 -4.65
C LYS A 32 -2.19 -7.06 -5.37
N TYR A 33 -0.99 -7.59 -5.24
CA TYR A 33 -0.63 -8.90 -5.78
C TYR A 33 0.24 -9.70 -4.81
N ASP A 34 0.35 -11.00 -5.07
CA ASP A 34 1.24 -11.88 -4.31
C ASP A 34 2.65 -11.80 -4.91
N SER A 35 3.54 -11.09 -4.24
CA SER A 35 4.94 -10.96 -4.64
C SER A 35 5.83 -12.09 -4.12
N GLY A 36 5.32 -12.95 -3.23
CA GLY A 36 6.12 -13.96 -2.54
C GLY A 36 7.15 -13.41 -1.55
N THR A 37 7.18 -12.09 -1.30
CA THR A 37 8.15 -11.46 -0.39
C THR A 37 7.79 -11.56 1.09
N GLY A 38 6.51 -11.82 1.38
CA GLY A 38 5.99 -11.91 2.75
C GLY A 38 5.45 -10.60 3.31
N TRP A 39 5.37 -9.54 2.51
CA TRP A 39 4.72 -8.27 2.82
C TRP A 39 3.61 -7.97 1.80
N PRO A 40 2.56 -7.18 2.15
CA PRO A 40 1.61 -6.71 1.17
C PRO A 40 2.35 -5.90 0.09
N SER A 41 2.13 -6.30 -1.18
CA SER A 41 2.78 -5.70 -2.33
C SER A 41 1.75 -5.15 -3.31
N PHE A 42 2.01 -3.95 -3.80
CA PHE A 42 1.13 -3.23 -4.72
C PHE A 42 1.88 -2.79 -5.97
N THR A 43 1.20 -2.67 -7.10
CA THR A 43 1.78 -2.21 -8.36
C THR A 43 1.83 -0.69 -8.47
N GLN A 44 0.91 0.01 -7.79
CA GLN A 44 0.79 1.46 -7.78
C GLN A 44 0.01 1.95 -6.54
N PRO A 45 0.21 3.20 -6.11
CA PRO A 45 -0.63 3.85 -5.11
C PRO A 45 -2.04 4.13 -5.66
N LEU A 46 -3.02 4.17 -4.77
CA LEU A 46 -4.40 4.54 -5.10
C LEU A 46 -4.48 6.01 -5.54
N GLU A 47 -3.77 6.88 -4.83
CA GLU A 47 -3.57 8.27 -5.20
C GLU A 47 -2.07 8.57 -5.16
N PRO A 48 -1.40 8.78 -6.31
CA PRO A 48 0.02 9.07 -6.36
C PRO A 48 0.42 10.27 -5.51
N GLU A 49 -0.49 11.21 -5.34
CA GLU A 49 -0.26 12.41 -4.55
C GLU A 49 -0.26 12.18 -3.04
N ASN A 50 -0.73 11.04 -2.52
CA ASN A 50 -0.72 10.70 -1.08
C ASN A 50 0.55 9.93 -0.67
N VAL A 51 1.42 9.63 -1.63
CA VAL A 51 2.65 8.88 -1.41
C VAL A 51 3.86 9.73 -1.79
N VAL A 52 4.88 9.71 -0.93
CA VAL A 52 6.16 10.40 -1.14
C VAL A 52 7.27 9.37 -1.22
N GLU A 53 7.99 9.39 -2.34
CA GLU A 53 9.19 8.60 -2.56
C GLU A 53 10.42 9.40 -2.15
N LYS A 54 11.29 8.80 -1.32
CA LYS A 54 12.54 9.40 -0.85
C LYS A 54 13.69 8.42 -1.08
N GLU A 55 14.85 8.94 -1.47
CA GLU A 55 16.06 8.12 -1.56
C GLU A 55 16.52 7.70 -0.15
N ASP A 56 16.70 6.39 0.05
CA ASP A 56 17.22 5.76 1.26
C ASP A 56 18.56 5.10 0.94
N THR A 57 19.63 5.71 1.46
CA THR A 57 21.03 5.24 1.29
C THR A 57 21.54 4.44 2.50
N SER A 58 20.64 4.01 3.39
CA SER A 58 21.00 3.22 4.56
C SER A 58 21.51 1.81 4.19
N LEU A 59 22.27 1.19 5.11
CA LEU A 59 22.77 -0.19 4.97
C LEU A 59 23.62 -0.45 3.70
N PHE A 60 24.30 0.57 3.19
CA PHE A 60 25.13 0.49 1.97
C PHE A 60 24.36 0.10 0.71
N MET A 61 23.04 0.26 0.71
CA MET A 61 22.16 0.04 -0.43
C MET A 61 21.45 1.35 -0.78
N VAL A 62 21.20 1.57 -2.07
CA VAL A 62 20.33 2.66 -2.53
C VAL A 62 18.96 2.04 -2.80
N ARG A 63 17.96 2.47 -2.03
CA ARG A 63 16.56 2.06 -2.18
C ARG A 63 15.68 3.29 -2.19
N THR A 64 14.44 3.15 -2.65
CA THR A 64 13.46 4.23 -2.58
C THR A 64 12.50 3.95 -1.43
N GLU A 65 12.62 4.71 -0.35
CA GLU A 65 11.67 4.70 0.77
C GLU A 65 10.33 5.29 0.32
N VAL A 66 9.25 4.67 0.78
CA VAL A 66 7.88 5.11 0.54
C VAL A 66 7.28 5.58 1.87
N ARG A 67 6.75 6.81 1.88
CA ARG A 67 6.10 7.43 3.04
C ARG A 67 4.74 7.99 2.67
N SER A 68 3.83 8.09 3.64
CA SER A 68 2.58 8.81 3.44
C SER A 68 2.81 10.32 3.46
N LYS A 69 1.98 11.07 2.75
CA LYS A 69 2.18 12.52 2.62
C LYS A 69 1.68 13.29 3.82
N HIS A 70 0.51 12.95 4.36
CA HIS A 70 -0.10 13.75 5.42
C HIS A 70 0.47 13.43 6.81
N ALA A 71 0.77 12.16 7.10
CA ALA A 71 1.36 11.76 8.38
C ALA A 71 2.89 11.63 8.37
N ASP A 72 3.53 11.65 7.19
CA ASP A 72 4.96 11.29 7.03
C ASP A 72 5.28 9.91 7.65
N SER A 73 4.30 9.00 7.64
CA SER A 73 4.44 7.63 8.15
C SER A 73 5.38 6.85 7.24
N HIS A 74 6.35 6.14 7.81
CA HIS A 74 7.14 5.18 7.06
C HIS A 74 6.25 4.00 6.63
N LEU A 75 6.10 3.80 5.33
CA LEU A 75 5.27 2.73 4.77
C LEU A 75 6.14 1.52 4.39
N GLY A 76 7.24 1.75 3.68
CA GLY A 76 8.13 0.69 3.22
C GLY A 76 9.06 1.16 2.11
N HIS A 77 9.19 0.36 1.06
CA HIS A 77 10.07 0.65 -0.08
C HIS A 77 9.42 0.28 -1.41
N VAL A 78 9.82 0.97 -2.49
CA VAL A 78 9.45 0.65 -3.87
C VAL A 78 10.66 0.11 -4.64
N PHE A 79 10.41 -0.84 -5.53
CA PHE A 79 11.40 -1.54 -6.33
C PHE A 79 10.94 -1.65 -7.80
N ASP A 80 11.89 -1.66 -8.74
CA ASP A 80 11.63 -1.79 -10.19
C ASP A 80 11.51 -3.26 -10.67
N ASP A 81 11.14 -4.18 -9.77
CA ASP A 81 11.01 -5.63 -10.02
C ASP A 81 9.54 -6.10 -9.93
N GLY A 82 8.60 -5.19 -10.17
CA GLY A 82 7.17 -5.46 -10.19
C GLY A 82 6.66 -6.03 -11.51
N PRO A 83 5.41 -6.51 -11.55
CA PRO A 83 4.77 -6.95 -12.79
C PRO A 83 4.44 -5.78 -13.72
N GLU A 84 4.28 -6.08 -15.01
CA GLU A 84 3.69 -5.14 -15.96
C GLU A 84 2.25 -4.77 -15.56
N PRO A 85 1.76 -3.56 -15.91
CA PRO A 85 2.39 -2.58 -16.80
C PRO A 85 3.32 -1.57 -16.11
N THR A 86 3.27 -1.43 -14.78
CA THR A 86 4.07 -0.41 -14.09
C THR A 86 5.51 -0.84 -13.92
N GLY A 87 5.78 -2.15 -13.79
CA GLY A 87 7.11 -2.65 -13.44
C GLY A 87 7.50 -2.33 -11.99
N LEU A 88 6.60 -1.74 -11.20
CA LEU A 88 6.88 -1.29 -9.84
C LEU A 88 6.29 -2.24 -8.80
N ARG A 89 7.04 -2.43 -7.72
CA ARG A 89 6.62 -3.18 -6.54
C ARG A 89 6.72 -2.31 -5.30
N TYR A 90 5.60 -1.82 -4.82
CA TYR A 90 5.47 -1.16 -3.52
C TYR A 90 5.35 -2.22 -2.43
N CYS A 91 6.45 -2.45 -1.71
CA CYS A 91 6.53 -3.41 -0.61
C CYS A 91 6.29 -2.68 0.71
N ILE A 92 5.08 -2.83 1.26
CA ILE A 92 4.60 -1.99 2.36
C ILE A 92 4.47 -2.80 3.65
N ASN A 93 4.70 -2.19 4.80
CA ASN A 93 4.45 -2.82 6.08
C ASN A 93 2.94 -2.83 6.36
N SER A 94 2.38 -3.98 6.73
CA SER A 94 0.99 -4.07 7.21
C SER A 94 0.78 -3.20 8.45
N ALA A 95 1.79 -3.09 9.31
CA ALA A 95 1.74 -2.27 10.52
C ALA A 95 1.51 -0.76 10.27
N SER A 96 1.81 -0.25 9.08
CA SER A 96 1.55 1.15 8.70
C SER A 96 0.21 1.36 8.00
N LEU A 97 -0.56 0.28 7.80
CA LEU A 97 -1.81 0.30 7.04
C LEU A 97 -2.99 -0.07 7.95
N ARG A 98 -4.16 0.44 7.58
CA ARG A 98 -5.45 -0.04 8.05
C ARG A 98 -6.27 -0.44 6.83
N PHE A 99 -6.76 -1.68 6.81
CA PHE A 99 -7.62 -2.14 5.72
C PHE A 99 -9.08 -1.77 5.98
N ILE A 100 -9.75 -1.22 4.96
CA ILE A 100 -11.17 -0.91 4.97
C ILE A 100 -11.84 -1.75 3.88
N PRO A 101 -12.68 -2.73 4.24
CA PRO A 101 -13.35 -3.57 3.26
C PRO A 101 -14.36 -2.73 2.45
N LYS A 102 -14.59 -3.14 1.19
CA LYS A 102 -15.52 -2.49 0.26
C LYS A 102 -16.90 -2.20 0.87
N GLU A 103 -17.39 -3.12 1.70
CA GLU A 103 -18.69 -3.02 2.38
C GLU A 103 -18.75 -1.87 3.41
N ASP A 104 -17.61 -1.47 3.98
CA ASP A 104 -17.52 -0.41 4.99
C ASP A 104 -17.06 0.94 4.41
N LEU A 105 -16.69 1.02 3.13
CA LEU A 105 -16.16 2.26 2.52
C LEU A 105 -17.07 3.46 2.71
N GLU A 106 -18.38 3.33 2.44
CA GLU A 106 -19.33 4.43 2.62
C GLU A 106 -19.46 4.84 4.09
N LYS A 107 -19.50 3.86 4.99
CA LYS A 107 -19.65 4.07 6.43
C LYS A 107 -18.43 4.79 7.04
N GLU A 108 -17.25 4.49 6.53
CA GLU A 108 -15.97 5.03 6.99
C GLU A 108 -15.58 6.36 6.31
N GLY A 109 -16.41 6.87 5.39
CA GLY A 109 -16.18 8.16 4.71
C GLY A 109 -15.38 8.07 3.40
N TYR A 110 -15.14 6.87 2.89
CA TYR A 110 -14.39 6.57 1.67
C TYR A 110 -15.30 6.14 0.51
N GLY A 111 -16.58 6.55 0.54
CA GLY A 111 -17.60 6.09 -0.42
C GLY A 111 -17.25 6.35 -1.89
N GLU A 112 -16.46 7.40 -2.17
CA GLU A 112 -16.01 7.70 -3.53
C GLU A 112 -15.14 6.61 -4.16
N TYR A 113 -14.46 5.80 -3.36
CA TYR A 113 -13.62 4.69 -3.84
C TYR A 113 -14.43 3.40 -4.07
N LYS A 114 -15.67 3.32 -3.60
CA LYS A 114 -16.53 2.15 -3.81
C LYS A 114 -16.72 1.84 -5.29
N LYS A 115 -16.82 2.88 -6.13
CA LYS A 115 -16.95 2.79 -7.60
C LYS A 115 -15.83 1.99 -8.28
N LEU A 116 -14.66 1.86 -7.64
CA LEU A 116 -13.54 1.08 -8.17
C LEU A 116 -13.86 -0.41 -8.23
N PHE A 117 -14.74 -0.89 -7.35
CA PHE A 117 -15.06 -2.29 -7.17
C PHE A 117 -16.43 -2.69 -7.75
N GLU A 118 -17.15 -1.77 -8.39
CA GLU A 118 -18.50 -2.00 -8.94
C GLU A 118 -18.50 -2.29 -10.45
N LYS A 119 -17.33 -2.60 -11.02
CA LYS A 119 -17.18 -2.96 -12.44
C LYS A 119 -17.63 -4.39 -12.75
#